data_AF-E4Y1Z3-F1
#
_entry.id   AF-E4Y1Z3-F1
#
_cell.length_a   1.000
_cell.length_b   1.000
_cell.length_c   1.000
_cell.angle_alpha   90.00
_cell.angle_beta   90.00
_cell.angle_gamma   90.00
#
_symmetry.space_group_name_H-M   'P 1'
#
loop_
_entity.id
_entity.type
_entity.pdbx_description
1 polymer ?
#
loop_
_entity_poly.entity_id
_entity_poly.type
_entity_poly.pdbx_seq_one_letter_code
_entity_poly.pdbx_strand_id
1 'polypeptide(L)'
;GEDYNLAMGMRQRVFQRYTSWPFYIPGLPPQSFIMHHSMGLLYQFWIHTELVDGLGDFLNFFLNVPKHHQVHHGRNPYCIDKNYGACLIIWDRIFGTFADRDADTDYKGEKIAYGLIPPVNSFGYFTVQFHSLKKLFSRFFKTKGFFNKMKVLFYGPGWNSKDNIRLGDPAKLPKIKKGDENIFHDPYVSGFLNIRDDIIQ
;
A
#
# COMPACT_ATOMS: atom_id res chain seq x y z
N GLY A 1 0.74 -5.40 7.07
CA GLY A 1 0.23 -5.77 8.40
C GLY A 1 -1.13 -5.19 8.49
N GLU A 2 -1.99 -5.79 9.30
CA GLU A 2 -3.29 -5.20 9.60
C GLU A 2 -3.16 -4.18 10.75
N ASP A 3 -2.08 -4.27 11.54
CA ASP A 3 -1.65 -3.22 12.46
C ASP A 3 -0.81 -2.15 11.76
N TYR A 4 -1.04 -0.88 12.11
CA TYR A 4 -0.19 0.25 11.75
C TYR A 4 0.70 0.64 12.93
N ASN A 5 1.93 0.15 12.94
CA ASN A 5 2.90 0.44 14.00
C ASN A 5 4.33 0.48 13.45
N LEU A 6 5.29 0.85 14.29
CA LEU A 6 6.70 0.97 13.91
C LEU A 6 7.30 -0.33 13.34
N ALA A 7 6.77 -1.49 13.74
CA ALA A 7 7.22 -2.78 13.23
C ALA A 7 6.88 -2.96 11.74
N MET A 8 5.82 -2.32 11.25
CA MET A 8 5.50 -2.26 9.82
C MET A 8 6.58 -1.55 9.01
N GLY A 9 7.16 -0.47 9.54
CA GLY A 9 8.26 0.26 8.89
C GLY A 9 9.50 -0.61 8.68
N MET A 10 9.70 -1.61 9.53
CA MET A 10 10.82 -2.56 9.44
C MET A 10 10.54 -3.73 8.48
N ARG A 11 9.30 -3.91 8.03
CA ARG A 11 8.92 -5.01 7.14
C ARG A 11 9.27 -4.70 5.69
N GLN A 12 10.49 -5.07 5.30
CA GLN A 12 10.97 -4.91 3.92
C GLN A 12 10.78 -6.19 3.10
N ARG A 13 10.49 -6.06 1.81
CA ARG A 13 10.46 -7.23 0.91
C ARG A 13 11.89 -7.71 0.67
N VAL A 14 12.17 -8.99 0.94
CA VAL A 14 13.48 -9.61 0.71
C VAL A 14 14.06 -9.28 -0.67
N PHE A 15 13.25 -9.42 -1.72
CA PHE A 15 13.71 -9.19 -3.09
C PHE A 15 14.00 -7.72 -3.40
N GLN A 16 13.30 -6.79 -2.74
CA GLN A 16 13.49 -5.35 -2.98
C GLN A 16 14.93 -4.93 -2.73
N ARG A 17 15.56 -5.48 -1.68
CA ARG A 17 16.98 -5.21 -1.34
C ARG A 17 17.95 -5.62 -2.45
N TYR A 18 17.63 -6.66 -3.22
CA TYR A 18 18.51 -7.20 -4.27
C TYR A 18 18.20 -6.66 -5.66
N THR A 19 17.01 -6.09 -5.88
CA THR A 19 16.60 -5.58 -7.19
C THR A 19 16.70 -4.06 -7.31
N SER A 20 16.88 -3.34 -6.21
CA SER A 20 16.86 -1.88 -6.21
C SER A 20 18.19 -1.23 -6.60
N TRP A 21 19.33 -1.89 -6.36
CA TRP A 21 20.66 -1.32 -6.59
C TRP A 21 20.93 -0.78 -8.01
N PRO A 22 20.42 -1.36 -9.12
CA PRO A 22 20.72 -0.84 -10.46
C PRO A 22 20.18 0.58 -10.69
N PHE A 23 19.12 0.97 -9.97
CA PHE A 23 18.53 2.31 -10.07
C PHE A 23 19.33 3.39 -9.32
N TYR A 24 20.29 2.99 -8.48
CA TYR A 24 21.07 3.91 -7.64
C TYR A 24 22.56 4.00 -8.00
N ILE A 25 23.09 3.02 -8.75
CA ILE A 25 24.53 2.91 -9.02
C ILE A 25 25.07 3.78 -10.18
N PRO A 26 24.35 4.13 -11.27
CA PRO A 26 25.02 4.83 -12.37
C PRO A 26 25.39 6.28 -11.96
N GLY A 27 26.65 6.47 -11.53
CA GLY A 27 27.26 7.78 -11.30
C GLY A 27 27.43 8.23 -9.84
N LEU A 28 27.00 7.45 -8.84
CA LEU A 28 27.11 7.83 -7.42
C LEU A 28 28.07 6.93 -6.63
N PRO A 29 28.89 7.50 -5.73
CA PRO A 29 29.69 6.71 -4.80
C PRO A 29 28.82 5.77 -3.93
N PRO A 30 29.19 4.50 -3.73
CA PRO A 30 28.43 3.55 -2.91
C PRO A 30 28.10 4.07 -1.50
N GLN A 31 29.00 4.86 -0.91
CA GLN A 31 28.85 5.48 0.40
C GLN A 31 27.66 6.47 0.42
N SER A 32 27.51 7.27 -0.64
CA SER A 32 26.37 8.18 -0.79
C SER A 32 25.06 7.42 -0.86
N PHE A 33 25.03 6.29 -1.57
CA PHE A 33 23.86 5.41 -1.61
C PHE A 33 23.50 4.86 -0.23
N ILE A 34 24.48 4.31 0.50
CA ILE A 34 24.25 3.76 1.85
C ILE A 34 23.69 4.85 2.78
N MET A 35 24.25 6.07 2.72
CA MET A 35 23.81 7.19 3.54
C MET A 35 22.36 7.59 3.23
N HIS A 36 22.04 7.82 1.95
CA HIS A 36 20.68 8.18 1.53
C HIS A 36 19.67 7.08 1.86
N HIS A 37 20.03 5.81 1.63
CA HIS A 37 19.18 4.68 1.96
C HIS A 37 18.91 4.60 3.47
N SER A 38 19.95 4.76 4.30
CA SER A 38 19.82 4.74 5.76
C SER A 38 18.97 5.90 6.27
N MET A 39 19.17 7.12 5.75
CA MET A 39 18.34 8.28 6.09
C MET A 39 16.88 8.06 5.65
N GLY A 40 16.67 7.48 4.47
CA GLY A 40 15.33 7.12 3.99
C GLY A 40 14.65 6.12 4.92
N LEU A 41 15.36 5.08 5.37
CA LEU A 41 14.82 4.09 6.31
C LEU A 41 14.47 4.73 7.67
N LEU A 42 15.33 5.59 8.20
CA LEU A 42 15.07 6.32 9.44
C LEU A 42 13.86 7.25 9.30
N TYR A 43 13.75 7.94 8.16
CA TYR A 43 12.60 8.78 7.87
C TYR A 43 11.32 7.95 7.77
N GLN A 44 11.35 6.84 7.02
CA GLN A 44 10.21 5.94 6.93
C GLN A 44 9.83 5.38 8.30
N PHE A 45 10.79 5.05 9.17
CA PHE A 45 10.49 4.49 10.47
C PHE A 45 9.57 5.38 11.31
N TRP A 46 9.91 6.67 11.49
CA TRP A 46 9.16 7.53 12.41
C TRP A 46 7.75 7.86 11.92
N ILE A 47 7.52 7.87 10.60
CA ILE A 47 6.18 8.14 10.04
C ILE A 47 5.19 6.97 10.21
N HIS A 48 5.64 5.77 10.62
CA HIS A 48 4.74 4.64 10.90
C HIS A 48 4.25 4.64 12.36
N THR A 49 3.53 5.70 12.74
CA THR A 49 2.93 5.83 14.07
C THR A 49 1.55 6.47 14.00
N GLU A 50 0.70 6.13 14.96
CA GLU A 50 -0.59 6.81 15.20
C GLU A 50 -0.50 7.84 16.34
N LEU A 51 0.62 7.89 17.07
CA LEU A 51 0.76 8.72 18.27
C LEU A 51 0.97 10.21 17.97
N VAL A 52 1.51 10.53 16.80
CA VAL A 52 1.84 11.90 16.38
C VAL A 52 1.28 12.06 14.98
N ASP A 53 0.46 13.08 14.74
CA ASP A 53 -0.15 13.28 13.42
C ASP A 53 0.78 14.01 12.44
N GLY A 54 1.59 14.95 12.92
CA GLY A 54 2.51 15.72 12.08
C GLY A 54 3.32 16.76 12.82
N LEU A 55 3.86 17.72 12.08
CA LEU A 55 4.85 18.70 12.53
C LEU A 55 4.35 20.16 12.39
N GLY A 56 3.04 20.34 12.30
CA GLY A 56 2.39 21.63 12.00
C GLY A 56 2.18 21.86 10.50
N ASP A 57 1.22 22.73 10.17
CA ASP A 57 0.66 22.84 8.81
C ASP A 57 1.71 23.19 7.74
N PHE A 58 2.65 24.07 8.06
CA PHE A 58 3.72 24.45 7.14
C PHE A 58 4.59 23.26 6.74
N LEU A 59 5.07 22.48 7.72
CA LEU A 59 5.91 21.31 7.44
C LEU A 59 5.10 20.18 6.81
N ASN A 60 3.87 19.95 7.27
CA ASN A 60 2.94 18.98 6.68
C ASN A 60 2.67 19.28 5.20
N PHE A 61 2.76 20.54 4.77
CA PHE A 61 2.58 20.86 3.36
C PHE A 61 3.67 20.23 2.46
N PHE A 62 4.92 20.21 2.92
CA PHE A 62 6.08 19.74 2.16
C PHE A 62 6.46 18.30 2.46
N LEU A 63 6.34 17.88 3.71
CA LEU A 63 6.83 16.60 4.23
C LEU A 63 5.72 15.54 4.28
N ASN A 64 6.08 14.30 3.97
CA ASN A 64 5.25 13.16 4.34
C ASN A 64 5.38 12.97 5.86
N VAL A 65 4.26 13.08 6.56
CA VAL A 65 4.16 13.00 8.03
C VAL A 65 3.23 11.83 8.38
N PRO A 66 3.17 11.37 9.64
CA PRO A 66 2.50 10.12 9.97
C PRO A 66 1.04 10.09 9.52
N LYS A 67 0.27 11.18 9.66
CA LYS A 67 -1.12 11.22 9.17
C LYS A 67 -1.26 11.02 7.65
N HIS A 68 -0.32 11.54 6.85
CA HIS A 68 -0.32 11.32 5.39
C HIS A 68 0.08 9.87 5.08
N HIS A 69 1.04 9.34 5.81
CA HIS A 69 1.52 7.98 5.62
C HIS A 69 0.53 6.91 6.11
N GLN A 70 -0.33 7.22 7.07
CA GLN A 70 -1.45 6.36 7.45
C GLN A 70 -2.41 6.17 6.26
N VAL A 71 -2.71 7.23 5.52
CA VAL A 71 -3.55 7.14 4.31
C VAL A 71 -2.88 6.23 3.27
N HIS A 72 -1.57 6.30 3.08
CA HIS A 72 -0.84 5.40 2.17
C HIS A 72 -1.01 3.91 2.50
N HIS A 73 -1.05 3.56 3.80
CA HIS A 73 -1.25 2.18 4.26
C HIS A 73 -2.73 1.81 4.46
N GLY A 74 -3.62 2.78 4.33
CA GLY A 74 -5.05 2.60 4.48
C GLY A 74 -5.64 1.82 3.31
N ARG A 75 -6.69 1.06 3.61
CA ARG A 75 -7.45 0.27 2.64
C ARG A 75 -8.86 0.82 2.43
N ASN A 76 -9.22 1.93 3.08
CA ASN A 76 -10.46 2.63 2.80
C ASN A 76 -10.46 3.10 1.33
N PRO A 77 -11.62 3.19 0.66
CA PRO A 77 -11.66 3.61 -0.75
C PRO A 77 -10.92 4.93 -1.04
N TYR A 78 -10.95 5.90 -0.13
CA TYR A 78 -10.25 7.19 -0.27
C TYR A 78 -8.73 7.09 -0.09
N CYS A 79 -8.23 6.04 0.57
CA CYS A 79 -6.82 5.78 0.79
C CYS A 79 -6.14 5.11 -0.42
N ILE A 80 -6.91 4.51 -1.32
CA ILE A 80 -6.37 3.75 -2.45
C ILE A 80 -5.72 4.70 -3.45
N ASP A 81 -4.49 4.34 -3.83
CA ASP A 81 -3.70 5.08 -4.81
C ASP A 81 -3.42 6.55 -4.42
N LYS A 82 -3.15 6.76 -3.12
CA LYS A 82 -2.81 8.07 -2.54
C LYS A 82 -1.45 8.08 -1.83
N ASN A 83 -0.89 9.29 -1.68
CA ASN A 83 0.27 9.62 -0.85
C ASN A 83 1.48 8.70 -1.08
N TYR A 84 2.01 8.69 -2.31
CA TYR A 84 3.14 7.84 -2.71
C TYR A 84 4.51 8.38 -2.28
N GLY A 85 4.63 9.67 -1.96
CA GLY A 85 5.88 10.32 -1.61
C GLY A 85 6.50 9.76 -0.33
N ALA A 86 7.74 9.29 -0.40
CA ALA A 86 8.43 8.73 0.78
C ALA A 86 8.74 9.80 1.84
N CYS A 87 9.46 10.86 1.47
CA CYS A 87 9.79 11.97 2.39
C CYS A 87 9.05 13.26 2.06
N LEU A 88 8.82 13.54 0.78
CA LEU A 88 8.21 14.79 0.32
C LEU A 88 6.83 14.52 -0.23
N ILE A 89 5.80 15.06 0.42
CA ILE A 89 4.39 14.92 0.01
C ILE A 89 4.02 15.91 -1.10
N ILE A 90 4.89 16.90 -1.36
CA ILE A 90 4.65 17.90 -2.40
C ILE A 90 4.44 17.27 -3.79
N TRP A 91 5.09 16.13 -4.06
CA TRP A 91 4.91 15.40 -5.32
C TRP A 91 3.47 14.92 -5.47
N ASP A 92 2.87 14.39 -4.41
CA ASP A 92 1.47 13.98 -4.44
C ASP A 92 0.51 15.15 -4.65
N ARG A 93 0.86 16.33 -4.14
CA ARG A 93 0.08 17.55 -4.40
C ARG A 93 0.18 17.97 -5.86
N ILE A 94 1.38 17.96 -6.43
CA ILE A 94 1.63 18.33 -7.83
C ILE A 94 0.93 17.36 -8.79
N PHE A 95 0.96 16.06 -8.50
CA PHE A 95 0.40 15.03 -9.36
C PHE A 95 -1.04 14.62 -9.01
N GLY A 96 -1.67 15.27 -8.03
CA GLY A 96 -3.07 15.05 -7.67
C GLY A 96 -3.37 13.73 -6.94
N THR A 97 -2.35 13.11 -6.33
CA THR A 97 -2.47 11.88 -5.53
C THR A 97 -2.48 12.15 -4.02
N PHE A 98 -2.46 13.43 -3.62
CA PHE A 98 -2.54 13.81 -2.21
C PHE A 98 -3.93 13.56 -1.64
N ALA A 99 -3.97 13.02 -0.43
CA ALA A 99 -5.17 12.92 0.41
C ALA A 99 -4.80 13.20 1.87
N ASP A 100 -5.63 14.00 2.55
CA ASP A 100 -5.49 14.31 3.98
C ASP A 100 -6.68 13.73 4.74
N ARG A 101 -6.38 12.88 5.72
CA ARG A 101 -7.37 12.23 6.58
C ARG A 101 -8.33 13.23 7.24
N ASP A 102 -7.84 14.43 7.58
CA ASP A 102 -8.61 15.39 8.39
C ASP A 102 -9.35 16.45 7.56
N ALA A 103 -8.92 16.66 6.30
CA ALA A 103 -9.46 17.70 5.42
C ALA A 103 -10.46 17.17 4.39
N ASP A 104 -10.41 15.88 4.06
CA ASP A 104 -11.32 15.29 3.09
C ASP A 104 -12.73 15.16 3.70
N THR A 105 -13.67 15.94 3.19
CA THR A 105 -15.03 16.08 3.74
C THR A 105 -15.85 14.80 3.61
N ASP A 106 -15.56 13.98 2.61
CA ASP A 106 -16.34 12.79 2.29
C ASP A 106 -16.15 11.66 3.33
N TYR A 107 -15.06 11.70 4.10
CA TYR A 107 -14.67 10.64 5.04
C TYR A 107 -14.24 11.18 6.41
N LYS A 108 -14.56 12.44 6.71
CA LYS A 108 -14.17 13.10 7.97
C LYS A 108 -14.74 12.35 9.18
N GLY A 109 -13.85 11.74 9.96
CA GLY A 109 -14.20 10.97 11.17
C GLY A 109 -14.30 9.45 10.95
N GLU A 110 -14.05 8.95 9.73
CA GLU A 110 -13.86 7.52 9.52
C GLU A 110 -12.49 7.06 10.03
N LYS A 111 -12.47 5.91 10.71
CA LYS A 111 -11.20 5.30 11.12
C LYS A 111 -10.54 4.64 9.90
N ILE A 112 -9.24 4.86 9.75
CA ILE A 112 -8.45 4.16 8.72
C ILE A 112 -8.35 2.69 9.10
N ALA A 113 -8.77 1.82 8.19
CA ALA A 113 -8.51 0.39 8.26
C ALA A 113 -7.24 0.10 7.45
N TYR A 114 -6.29 -0.63 8.03
CA TYR A 114 -5.02 -0.92 7.37
C TYR A 114 -4.99 -2.32 6.75
N GLY A 115 -4.07 -2.52 5.81
CA GLY A 115 -3.79 -3.82 5.22
C GLY A 115 -4.06 -3.87 3.71
N LEU A 116 -4.09 -5.08 3.17
CA LEU A 116 -4.23 -5.30 1.72
C LEU A 116 -5.69 -5.51 1.32
N ILE A 117 -6.00 -5.19 0.06
CA ILE A 117 -7.27 -5.54 -0.59
C ILE A 117 -7.00 -6.50 -1.75
N PRO A 118 -7.53 -7.74 -1.71
CA PRO A 118 -8.10 -8.42 -0.56
C PRO A 118 -7.03 -8.79 0.49
N PRO A 119 -7.42 -9.06 1.75
CA PRO A 119 -6.48 -9.50 2.78
C PRO A 119 -5.88 -10.87 2.45
N VAL A 120 -4.63 -11.09 2.87
CA VAL A 120 -3.86 -12.32 2.56
C VAL A 120 -4.13 -13.43 3.59
N ASN A 121 -4.69 -13.08 4.76
CA ASN A 121 -5.14 -14.01 5.79
C ASN A 121 -4.12 -15.12 6.10
N SER A 122 -2.85 -14.75 6.27
CA SER A 122 -1.76 -15.70 6.51
C SER A 122 -0.55 -15.02 7.14
N PHE A 123 0.03 -15.68 8.15
CA PHE A 123 1.31 -15.31 8.75
C PHE A 123 2.52 -16.06 8.16
N GLY A 124 2.28 -16.97 7.21
CA GLY A 124 3.36 -17.73 6.58
C GLY A 124 4.31 -16.81 5.80
N TYR A 125 5.60 -16.84 6.15
CA TYR A 125 6.62 -15.98 5.53
C TYR A 125 6.61 -16.07 4.01
N PHE A 126 6.66 -17.30 3.46
CA PHE A 126 6.60 -17.52 2.02
C PHE A 126 5.27 -17.07 1.41
N THR A 127 4.15 -17.32 2.08
CA THR A 127 2.82 -16.93 1.58
C THR A 127 2.75 -15.43 1.38
N VAL A 128 3.14 -14.63 2.37
CA VAL A 128 3.03 -13.16 2.23
C VAL A 128 4.03 -12.61 1.22
N GLN A 129 5.21 -13.23 1.07
CA GLN A 129 6.20 -12.82 0.08
C GLN A 129 5.78 -13.12 -1.37
N PHE A 130 5.17 -14.28 -1.60
CA PHE A 130 4.89 -14.78 -2.96
C PHE A 130 3.42 -14.69 -3.40
N HIS A 131 2.47 -14.42 -2.47
CA HIS A 131 1.04 -14.31 -2.77
C HIS A 131 0.75 -13.39 -3.96
N SER A 132 1.25 -12.15 -3.92
CA SER A 132 0.95 -11.15 -4.95
C SER A 132 1.56 -11.54 -6.30
N LEU A 133 2.74 -12.16 -6.27
CA LEU A 133 3.42 -12.64 -7.47
C LEU A 133 2.67 -13.82 -8.11
N LYS A 134 2.20 -14.78 -7.30
CA LYS A 134 1.35 -15.89 -7.78
C LYS A 134 0.05 -15.37 -8.42
N LYS A 135 -0.60 -14.37 -7.79
CA LYS A 135 -1.80 -13.73 -8.33
C LYS A 135 -1.52 -13.02 -9.66
N LEU A 136 -0.40 -12.30 -9.76
CA LEU A 136 0.04 -11.63 -10.98
C LEU A 136 0.26 -12.61 -12.13
N PHE A 137 1.06 -13.67 -11.91
CA PHE A 137 1.32 -14.68 -12.93
C PHE A 137 0.05 -15.42 -13.34
N SER A 138 -0.80 -15.79 -12.38
CA SER A 138 -2.09 -16.43 -12.69
C SER A 138 -2.95 -15.55 -13.61
N ARG A 139 -3.04 -14.23 -13.33
CA ARG A 139 -3.75 -13.28 -14.19
C ARG A 139 -3.10 -13.14 -15.56
N PHE A 140 -1.77 -13.07 -15.61
CA PHE A 140 -1.02 -12.97 -16.87
C PHE A 140 -1.30 -14.16 -17.80
N PHE A 141 -1.28 -15.38 -17.28
CA PHE A 141 -1.54 -16.58 -18.08
C PHE A 141 -3.02 -16.74 -18.47
N LYS A 142 -3.95 -16.31 -17.61
CA LYS A 142 -5.40 -16.34 -17.91
C LYS A 142 -5.84 -15.25 -18.90
N THR A 143 -5.11 -14.13 -18.98
CA THR A 143 -5.48 -12.99 -19.82
C THR A 143 -5.17 -13.27 -21.30
N LYS A 144 -6.17 -13.07 -22.16
CA LYS A 144 -6.02 -13.24 -23.62
C LYS A 144 -5.50 -11.96 -24.26
N GLY A 145 -4.64 -12.12 -25.27
CA GLY A 145 -4.07 -11.04 -26.08
C GLY A 145 -2.75 -10.48 -25.53
N PHE A 146 -1.79 -10.24 -26.42
CA PHE A 146 -0.45 -9.76 -26.05
C PHE A 146 -0.49 -8.42 -25.31
N PHE A 147 -1.21 -7.42 -25.83
CA PHE A 147 -1.31 -6.11 -25.18
C PHE A 147 -1.98 -6.16 -23.80
N ASN A 148 -3.01 -6.99 -23.63
CA ASN A 148 -3.66 -7.15 -22.34
C ASN A 148 -2.75 -7.85 -21.32
N LYS A 149 -1.93 -8.81 -21.76
CA LYS A 149 -0.87 -9.41 -20.93
C LYS A 149 0.15 -8.37 -20.48
N MET A 150 0.56 -7.46 -21.37
CA MET A 150 1.44 -6.35 -20.99
C MET A 150 0.76 -5.41 -20.00
N LYS A 151 -0.53 -5.08 -20.19
CA LYS A 151 -1.30 -4.30 -19.21
C LYS A 151 -1.33 -4.98 -17.84
N VAL A 152 -1.48 -6.30 -17.74
CA VAL A 152 -1.40 -7.02 -16.45
C VAL A 152 -0.07 -6.74 -15.71
N LEU A 153 1.04 -6.56 -16.43
CA LEU A 153 2.35 -6.32 -15.83
C LEU A 153 2.57 -4.85 -15.44
N PHE A 154 2.04 -3.90 -16.22
CA PHE A 154 2.35 -2.47 -16.06
C PHE A 154 1.22 -1.65 -15.44
N TYR A 155 -0.01 -2.17 -15.39
CA TYR A 155 -1.17 -1.46 -14.85
C TYR A 155 -1.42 -1.87 -13.40
N GLY A 156 -2.27 -1.11 -12.72
CA GLY A 156 -2.58 -1.33 -11.31
C GLY A 156 -3.30 -2.66 -11.07
N PRO A 157 -3.26 -3.20 -9.84
CA PRO A 157 -3.89 -4.46 -9.51
C PRO A 157 -5.41 -4.45 -9.76
N GLY A 158 -6.08 -3.31 -9.76
CA GLY A 158 -7.51 -3.16 -10.08
C GLY A 158 -7.87 -3.25 -11.57
N TRP A 159 -6.90 -3.19 -12.51
CA TRP A 159 -7.20 -3.20 -13.94
C TRP A 159 -7.84 -4.52 -14.40
N ASN A 160 -8.81 -4.44 -15.32
CA ASN A 160 -9.34 -5.59 -16.03
C ASN A 160 -9.67 -5.22 -17.49
N SER A 161 -9.82 -6.24 -18.34
CA SER A 161 -10.04 -6.02 -19.77
C SER A 161 -11.41 -5.45 -20.14
N LYS A 162 -12.40 -5.50 -19.22
CA LYS A 162 -13.77 -5.01 -19.48
C LYS A 162 -13.84 -3.49 -19.30
N ASP A 163 -13.36 -3.00 -18.16
CA ASP A 163 -13.39 -1.56 -17.83
C ASP A 163 -12.22 -0.81 -18.47
N ASN A 164 -11.08 -1.51 -18.64
CA ASN A 164 -9.85 -0.99 -19.22
C ASN A 164 -9.31 0.30 -18.56
N ILE A 165 -9.64 0.54 -17.28
CA ILE A 165 -9.15 1.67 -16.48
C ILE A 165 -7.82 1.28 -15.83
N ARG A 166 -6.77 2.09 -16.04
CA ARG A 166 -5.38 1.76 -15.66
C ARG A 166 -5.19 1.31 -14.20
N LEU A 167 -5.87 1.94 -13.25
CA LEU A 167 -5.77 1.59 -11.83
C LEU A 167 -6.92 0.69 -11.35
N GLY A 168 -7.91 0.46 -12.21
CA GLY A 168 -9.20 -0.09 -11.83
C GLY A 168 -10.25 1.00 -11.63
N ASP A 169 -11.50 0.58 -11.51
CA ASP A 169 -12.62 1.47 -11.23
C ASP A 169 -12.73 1.72 -9.72
N PRO A 170 -12.57 2.96 -9.23
CA PRO A 170 -12.72 3.28 -7.81
C PRO A 170 -14.11 2.94 -7.27
N ALA A 171 -15.16 2.97 -8.11
CA ALA A 171 -16.52 2.65 -7.69
C ALA A 171 -16.71 1.16 -7.33
N LYS A 172 -15.79 0.29 -7.76
CA LYS A 172 -15.80 -1.15 -7.47
C LYS A 172 -14.93 -1.53 -6.28
N LEU A 173 -14.32 -0.56 -5.60
CA LEU A 173 -13.57 -0.83 -4.38
C LEU A 173 -14.52 -1.28 -3.26
N PRO A 174 -14.14 -2.31 -2.48
CA PRO A 174 -14.96 -2.75 -1.36
C PRO A 174 -15.05 -1.61 -0.34
N LYS A 175 -16.28 -1.23 0.01
CA LYS A 175 -16.52 -0.29 1.10
C LYS A 175 -16.27 -1.00 2.43
N ILE A 176 -15.55 -0.33 3.33
CA ILE A 176 -15.31 -0.84 4.68
C ILE A 176 -16.53 -0.51 5.52
N LYS A 177 -17.16 -1.53 6.13
CA LYS A 177 -18.27 -1.29 7.06
C LYS A 177 -17.71 -0.87 8.41
N LYS A 178 -18.46 -0.03 9.12
CA LYS A 178 -18.14 0.38 10.49
C LYS A 178 -18.00 -0.86 11.39
N GLY A 179 -16.81 -1.05 11.97
CA GLY A 179 -16.41 -2.23 12.75
C GLY A 179 -15.34 -3.09 12.05
N ASP A 180 -15.24 -3.04 10.72
CA ASP A 180 -14.25 -3.81 9.96
C ASP A 180 -12.84 -3.20 10.02
N GLU A 181 -12.72 -1.98 10.55
CA GLU A 181 -11.44 -1.29 10.77
C GLU A 181 -10.50 -1.98 11.76
N ASN A 182 -11.04 -2.86 12.62
CA ASN A 182 -10.29 -3.62 13.62
C ASN A 182 -10.30 -5.12 13.35
N ILE A 183 -10.68 -5.56 12.14
CA ILE A 183 -10.63 -6.99 11.79
C ILE A 183 -9.18 -7.35 11.48
N PHE A 184 -8.53 -7.90 12.49
CA PHE A 184 -7.23 -8.55 12.39
C PHE A 184 -7.43 -10.03 12.08
N HIS A 185 -6.56 -10.58 11.25
CA HIS A 185 -6.47 -11.99 11.01
C HIS A 185 -5.97 -12.70 12.27
N ASP A 186 -6.81 -13.57 12.82
CA ASP A 186 -6.44 -14.41 13.95
C ASP A 186 -5.38 -15.45 13.52
N PRO A 187 -4.15 -15.44 14.07
CA PRO A 187 -3.12 -16.42 13.73
C PRO A 187 -3.50 -17.87 14.08
N TYR A 188 -4.48 -18.09 14.95
CA TYR A 188 -4.92 -19.41 15.40
C TYR A 188 -6.03 -20.01 14.54
N VAL A 189 -6.69 -19.21 13.71
CA VAL A 189 -7.64 -19.71 12.72
C VAL A 189 -6.90 -19.92 11.41
N SER A 190 -6.62 -21.18 11.07
CA SER A 190 -6.00 -21.48 9.78
C SER A 190 -6.92 -21.00 8.64
N GLY A 191 -6.35 -20.52 7.53
CA GLY A 191 -7.13 -20.10 6.36
C GLY A 191 -8.05 -21.18 5.77
N PHE A 192 -7.91 -22.45 6.18
CA PHE A 192 -8.84 -23.54 5.86
C PHE A 192 -10.13 -23.54 6.69
N LEU A 193 -10.13 -22.90 7.86
CA LEU A 193 -11.28 -22.82 8.77
C LEU A 193 -12.10 -21.54 8.58
N ASN A 194 -11.65 -20.61 7.74
CA ASN A 194 -12.41 -19.40 7.43
C ASN A 194 -13.45 -19.69 6.33
N ILE A 195 -14.36 -20.62 6.63
CA ILE A 195 -15.64 -20.79 5.93
C ILE A 195 -16.61 -19.84 6.61
N ARG A 196 -16.52 -18.56 6.26
CA ARG A 196 -17.65 -17.64 6.36
C ARG A 196 -17.89 -17.09 4.96
N ASP A 197 -18.78 -17.82 4.30
CA ASP A 197 -19.66 -17.37 3.23
C ASP A 197 -18.98 -16.99 1.90
N ASP A 198 -18.38 -18.00 1.27
CA ASP A 198 -18.81 -18.28 -0.10
C ASP A 198 -20.32 -18.59 -0.02
N ILE A 199 -21.14 -17.86 -0.78
CA ILE A 199 -22.63 -17.86 -0.85
C ILE A 199 -23.25 -16.62 -0.18
N ILE A 200 -23.26 -15.48 -0.88
CA ILE A 200 -24.51 -14.81 -1.29
C ILE A 200 -24.28 -14.31 -2.74
N GLN A 201 -25.29 -14.53 -3.58
CA GLN A 201 -25.39 -14.36 -5.04
C GLN A 201 -24.80 -13.09 -5.63
#